data_AF-A0A171CV45-F1
#
_entry.id   AF-A0A171CV45-F1
#
_cell.length_a   1.000
_cell.length_b   1.000
_cell.length_c   1.000
_cell.angle_alpha   90.00
_cell.angle_beta   90.00
_cell.angle_gamma   90.00
#
_symmetry.space_group_name_H-M   'P 1'
#
loop_
_entity.id
_entity.type
_entity.pdbx_description
1 polymer ?
#
loop_
_entity_poly.entity_id
_entity_poly.type
_entity_poly.pdbx_seq_one_letter_code
_entity_poly.pdbx_strand_id
1 'polypeptide(L)'
;MIDPTPIHVPDDVLTDLRARLALTRWPEDAGNQDWYYGVNRAYLQELVEYWRTGYDWRRAEAAINAYEHYLVDVDGVPVHFMRRPGVGPEGGPAPTPLILTHGWPWTFWQPAIEAPTGITFVGYENPPGVGTGQRVRHFLGTDRAAWYNHVNLTAHDRGGHFIPWEAPDEWIDDLRRTFRGRR
;
A
#
# COMPACT_ATOMS: atom_id res chain seq x y z
N MET A 1 -24.97 8.19 15.91
CA MET A 1 -23.77 9.00 15.65
C MET A 1 -22.60 8.15 16.07
N ILE A 2 -21.55 8.01 15.25
CA ILE A 2 -20.35 7.26 15.62
C ILE A 2 -19.34 8.25 16.19
N ASP A 3 -18.72 7.89 17.31
CA ASP A 3 -17.76 8.77 17.98
C ASP A 3 -16.33 8.41 17.56
N PRO A 4 -15.45 9.41 17.34
CA PRO A 4 -14.05 9.15 17.05
C PRO A 4 -13.38 8.34 18.16
N THR A 5 -12.62 7.32 17.77
CA THR A 5 -11.88 6.41 18.64
C THR A 5 -10.39 6.53 18.34
N PRO A 6 -9.68 7.53 18.89
CA PRO A 6 -8.25 7.69 18.66
C PRO A 6 -7.47 6.47 19.18
N ILE A 7 -6.36 6.16 18.51
CA ILE A 7 -5.46 5.09 18.90
C ILE A 7 -4.71 5.49 20.16
N HIS A 8 -4.73 4.62 21.17
CA HIS A 8 -3.90 4.77 22.36
C HIS A 8 -3.34 3.42 22.78
N VAL A 9 -2.02 3.27 22.74
CA VAL A 9 -1.31 2.13 23.29
C VAL A 9 -0.84 2.47 24.71
N PRO A 10 -1.26 1.72 25.73
CA PRO A 10 -0.83 1.93 27.12
C PRO A 10 0.69 1.88 27.31
N ASP A 11 1.23 2.66 28.25
CA ASP A 11 2.68 2.73 28.51
C ASP A 11 3.29 1.41 28.99
N ASP A 12 2.51 0.57 29.67
CA ASP A 12 2.95 -0.76 30.13
C ASP A 12 3.18 -1.71 28.95
N VAL A 13 2.37 -1.65 27.89
CA VAL A 13 2.60 -2.37 26.64
C VAL A 13 3.92 -1.94 25.97
N LEU A 14 4.19 -0.63 25.92
CA LEU A 14 5.45 -0.11 25.36
C LEU A 14 6.66 -0.51 26.21
N THR A 15 6.48 -0.60 27.52
CA THR A 15 7.51 -1.02 28.46
C THR A 15 7.81 -2.51 28.34
N ASP A 16 6.77 -3.34 28.24
CA ASP A 16 6.89 -4.77 27.97
C ASP A 16 7.61 -5.03 26.64
N LEU A 17 7.23 -4.31 25.57
CA LEU A 17 7.89 -4.39 24.27
C LEU A 17 9.40 -4.14 24.38
N ARG A 18 9.80 -3.03 25.03
CA ARG A 18 11.23 -2.69 25.22
C ARG A 18 11.98 -3.77 26.00
N ALA A 19 11.35 -4.34 27.03
CA ALA A 19 11.93 -5.43 27.81
C ALA A 19 12.16 -6.69 26.96
N ARG A 20 11.19 -7.07 26.12
CA ARG A 20 11.32 -8.22 25.21
C ARG A 20 12.41 -8.02 24.16
N LEU A 21 12.49 -6.84 23.55
CA LEU A 21 13.54 -6.49 22.60
C LEU A 21 14.93 -6.61 23.25
N ALA A 22 15.09 -6.15 24.50
CA ALA A 22 16.34 -6.24 25.25
C ALA A 22 16.75 -7.69 25.59
N LEU A 23 15.78 -8.60 25.73
CA LEU A 23 16.00 -10.01 26.08
C LEU A 23 16.06 -10.93 24.84
N THR A 24 16.17 -10.36 23.63
CA THR A 24 16.22 -11.12 22.38
C THR A 24 17.38 -12.13 22.38
N ARG A 25 17.06 -13.40 22.15
CA ARG A 25 18.04 -14.47 21.92
C ARG A 25 18.25 -14.62 20.41
N TRP A 26 19.46 -14.34 19.96
CA TRP A 26 19.79 -14.34 18.53
C TRP A 26 20.13 -15.74 18.00
N PRO A 27 19.55 -16.16 16.86
CA PRO A 27 19.94 -17.41 16.20
C PRO A 27 21.33 -17.30 15.55
N GLU A 28 21.95 -18.43 15.24
CA GLU A 28 23.11 -18.47 14.35
C GLU A 28 22.69 -18.09 12.92
N ASP A 29 23.59 -17.43 12.18
CA ASP A 29 23.32 -16.89 10.84
C ASP A 29 24.53 -17.10 9.91
N ALA A 30 25.00 -18.34 9.86
CA ALA A 30 26.21 -18.69 9.13
C ALA A 30 25.97 -18.64 7.62
N GLY A 31 26.77 -17.84 6.91
CA GLY A 31 26.77 -17.82 5.44
C GLY A 31 25.58 -17.09 4.79
N ASN A 32 24.85 -16.24 5.53
CA ASN A 32 23.69 -15.50 5.02
C ASN A 32 23.99 -14.01 4.75
N GLN A 33 25.23 -13.66 4.42
CA GLN A 33 25.61 -12.25 4.18
C GLN A 33 24.93 -11.66 2.94
N ASP A 34 24.49 -12.51 2.01
CA ASP A 34 23.81 -12.16 0.77
C ASP A 34 22.28 -12.26 0.85
N TRP A 35 21.72 -12.51 2.05
CA TRP A 35 20.28 -12.62 2.33
C TRP A 35 19.57 -13.83 1.71
N TYR A 36 20.32 -14.81 1.18
CA TYR A 36 19.74 -15.97 0.51
C TYR A 36 18.78 -16.78 1.42
N TYR A 37 19.08 -16.88 2.72
CA TYR A 37 18.26 -17.61 3.69
C TYR A 37 17.23 -16.74 4.41
N GLY A 38 17.01 -15.51 3.94
CA GLY A 38 16.10 -14.54 4.53
C GLY A 38 16.83 -13.41 5.24
N VAL A 39 16.16 -12.80 6.22
CA VAL A 39 16.67 -11.59 6.89
C VAL A 39 18.01 -11.87 7.54
N ASN A 40 19.04 -11.14 7.13
CA ASN A 40 20.37 -11.24 7.72
C ASN A 40 20.35 -10.78 9.19
N ARG A 41 21.03 -11.51 10.07
CA ARG A 41 21.06 -11.25 11.52
C ARG A 41 21.64 -9.88 11.85
N ALA A 42 22.72 -9.45 11.18
CA ALA A 42 23.37 -8.19 11.50
C ALA A 42 22.40 -7.02 11.26
N TYR A 43 21.68 -7.05 10.13
CA TYR A 43 20.63 -6.07 9.84
C TYR A 43 19.50 -6.11 10.88
N LEU A 44 19.02 -7.31 11.24
CA LEU A 44 17.94 -7.43 12.22
C LEU A 44 18.36 -6.91 13.61
N GLN A 45 19.62 -7.12 13.99
CA GLN A 45 20.18 -6.58 15.23
C GLN A 45 20.19 -5.05 15.24
N GLU A 46 20.59 -4.42 14.13
CA GLU A 46 20.52 -2.95 13.99
C GLU A 46 19.08 -2.44 14.05
N LEU A 47 18.15 -3.10 13.36
CA LEU A 47 16.74 -2.73 13.37
C LEU A 47 16.11 -2.86 14.77
N VAL A 48 16.38 -3.96 15.48
CA VAL A 48 15.91 -4.18 16.86
C VAL A 48 16.52 -3.16 17.81
N GLU A 49 17.80 -2.80 17.64
CA GLU A 49 18.42 -1.78 18.48
C GLU A 49 17.76 -0.42 18.24
N TYR A 50 17.57 -0.01 16.98
CA TYR A 50 16.84 1.22 16.66
C TYR A 50 15.42 1.19 17.25
N TRP A 51 14.70 0.08 17.12
CA TRP A 51 13.35 -0.03 17.67
C TRP A 51 13.34 0.14 19.20
N ARG A 52 14.32 -0.45 19.88
CA ARG A 52 14.43 -0.41 21.34
C ARG A 52 14.81 0.98 21.87
N THR A 53 15.73 1.67 21.21
CA THR A 53 16.39 2.86 21.79
C THR A 53 16.15 4.15 21.02
N GLY A 54 15.80 4.09 19.74
CA GLY A 54 15.64 5.26 18.86
C GLY A 54 14.22 5.50 18.34
N TYR A 55 13.38 4.46 18.25
CA TYR A 55 12.04 4.60 17.70
C TYR A 55 11.06 5.20 18.72
N ASP A 56 10.47 6.33 18.35
CA ASP A 56 9.49 7.05 19.16
C ASP A 56 8.06 6.64 18.76
N TRP A 57 7.47 5.70 19.52
CA TRP A 57 6.08 5.29 19.34
C TRP A 57 5.11 6.44 19.55
N ARG A 58 5.34 7.33 20.52
CA ARG A 58 4.40 8.43 20.83
C ARG A 58 4.34 9.42 19.69
N ARG A 59 5.46 9.66 18.99
CA ARG A 59 5.47 10.42 17.73
C ARG A 59 4.67 9.73 16.63
N ALA A 60 4.82 8.41 16.46
CA ALA A 60 4.07 7.66 15.45
C ALA A 60 2.57 7.64 15.76
N GLU A 61 2.19 7.42 17.02
CA GLU A 61 0.82 7.45 17.51
C GLU A 61 0.16 8.80 17.30
N ALA A 62 0.87 9.90 17.58
CA ALA A 62 0.39 11.24 17.27
C ALA A 62 0.16 11.46 15.77
N ALA A 63 1.04 10.93 14.92
CA ALA A 63 0.89 11.02 13.46
C ALA A 63 -0.28 10.17 12.95
N ILE A 64 -0.51 8.99 13.54
CA ILE A 64 -1.70 8.15 13.27
C ILE A 64 -2.97 8.94 13.61
N ASN A 65 -3.03 9.49 14.82
CA ASN A 65 -4.17 10.24 15.32
C ASN A 65 -4.38 11.63 14.68
N ALA A 66 -3.54 12.02 13.72
CA ALA A 66 -3.82 13.18 12.87
C ALA A 66 -5.02 12.95 11.94
N TYR A 67 -5.47 11.71 11.80
CA TYR A 67 -6.67 11.32 11.06
C TYR A 67 -7.79 10.88 12.01
N GLU A 68 -9.03 10.99 11.55
CA GLU A 68 -10.17 10.49 12.33
C GLU A 68 -10.24 8.96 12.24
N HIS A 69 -10.26 8.31 13.40
CA HIS A 69 -10.42 6.87 13.55
C HIS A 69 -11.78 6.55 14.15
N TYR A 70 -12.36 5.43 13.74
CA TYR A 70 -13.64 4.95 14.23
C TYR A 70 -13.57 3.45 14.46
N LEU A 71 -14.30 2.96 15.45
CA LEU A 71 -14.48 1.56 15.75
C LEU A 71 -15.98 1.28 15.87
N VAL A 72 -16.48 0.33 15.08
CA VAL A 72 -17.90 -0.03 15.06
C VAL A 72 -18.07 -1.53 15.12
N ASP A 73 -19.20 -2.00 15.61
CA ASP A 73 -19.60 -3.41 15.53
C ASP A 73 -20.37 -3.65 14.23
N VAL A 74 -19.94 -4.65 13.45
CA VAL A 74 -20.62 -5.13 12.25
C VAL A 74 -20.85 -6.63 12.45
N ASP A 75 -22.10 -7.02 12.68
CA ASP A 75 -22.50 -8.41 12.92
C ASP A 75 -21.68 -9.13 14.02
N GLY A 76 -21.38 -8.41 15.11
CA GLY A 76 -20.57 -8.93 16.24
C GLY A 76 -19.06 -8.87 16.01
N VAL A 77 -18.60 -8.28 14.91
CA VAL A 77 -17.18 -8.11 14.58
C VAL A 77 -16.78 -6.64 14.74
N PRO A 78 -15.78 -6.30 15.57
CA PRO A 78 -15.27 -4.95 15.65
C PRO A 78 -14.49 -4.60 14.37
N VAL A 79 -14.92 -3.54 13.68
CA VAL A 79 -14.30 -3.00 12.46
C VAL A 79 -13.74 -1.62 12.74
N HIS A 80 -12.42 -1.48 12.66
CA HIS A 80 -11.72 -0.21 12.70
C HIS A 80 -11.58 0.38 11.30
N PHE A 81 -11.73 1.69 11.16
CA PHE A 81 -11.44 2.40 9.92
C PHE A 81 -10.99 3.85 10.16
N MET A 82 -10.29 4.40 9.17
CA MET A 82 -10.02 5.83 9.06
C MET A 82 -11.07 6.48 8.16
N ARG A 83 -11.47 7.72 8.47
CA ARG A 83 -12.39 8.48 7.63
C ARG A 83 -11.85 9.87 7.37
N ARG A 84 -11.99 10.30 6.12
CA ARG A 84 -11.81 11.69 5.72
C ARG A 84 -13.06 12.12 4.95
N PRO A 85 -13.83 13.11 5.44
CA PRO A 85 -14.97 13.63 4.70
C PRO A 85 -14.54 14.13 3.32
N GLY A 86 -15.29 13.73 2.28
CA GLY A 86 -15.10 14.30 0.95
C GLY A 86 -15.46 15.79 0.95
N VAL A 87 -14.78 16.56 0.11
CA VAL A 87 -15.07 17.98 -0.11
C VAL A 87 -15.63 18.13 -1.53
N GLY A 88 -16.88 18.59 -1.62
CA GLY A 88 -17.56 18.84 -2.89
C GLY A 88 -17.64 20.35 -3.18
N PRO A 89 -17.86 20.74 -4.44
CA PRO A 89 -18.11 22.14 -4.77
C PRO A 89 -19.42 22.61 -4.13
N GLU A 90 -19.44 23.86 -3.68
CA GLU A 90 -20.65 24.48 -3.12
C GLU A 90 -21.79 24.47 -4.15
N GLY A 91 -22.97 24.01 -3.74
CA GLY A 91 -24.12 23.81 -4.64
C GLY A 91 -23.97 22.67 -5.66
N GLY A 92 -22.88 21.91 -5.59
CA GLY A 92 -22.62 20.76 -6.45
C GLY A 92 -23.11 19.43 -5.87
N PRO A 93 -22.93 18.32 -6.62
CA PRO A 93 -23.29 17.00 -6.14
C PRO A 93 -22.45 16.59 -4.92
N ALA A 94 -23.01 15.74 -4.07
CA ALA A 94 -22.29 15.17 -2.93
C ALA A 94 -21.05 14.39 -3.41
N PRO A 95 -19.91 14.45 -2.68
CA PRO A 95 -18.72 13.68 -3.02
C PRO A 95 -18.99 12.18 -3.07
N THR A 96 -18.46 11.51 -4.10
CA THR A 96 -18.52 10.06 -4.23
C THR A 96 -17.72 9.39 -3.10
N PRO A 97 -18.31 8.50 -2.30
CA PRO A 97 -17.58 7.79 -1.25
C PRO A 97 -16.59 6.79 -1.87
N LEU A 98 -15.36 6.76 -1.35
CA LEU A 98 -14.34 5.78 -1.69
C LEU A 98 -14.00 4.95 -0.46
N ILE A 99 -13.89 3.64 -0.64
CA ILE A 99 -13.40 2.70 0.37
C ILE A 99 -12.05 2.21 -0.12
N LEU A 100 -11.02 2.37 0.72
CA LEU A 100 -9.66 1.90 0.45
C LEU A 100 -9.32 0.78 1.42
N THR A 101 -8.66 -0.27 0.94
CA THR A 101 -8.41 -1.48 1.74
C THR A 101 -6.97 -1.94 1.55
N HIS A 102 -6.22 -2.03 2.65
CA HIS A 102 -4.87 -2.55 2.64
C HIS A 102 -4.83 -4.08 2.49
N GLY A 103 -3.70 -4.58 1.99
CA GLY A 103 -3.38 -6.01 1.96
C GLY A 103 -2.33 -6.40 3.01
N TRP A 104 -1.85 -7.63 2.95
CA TRP A 104 -0.78 -8.13 3.82
C TRP A 104 0.62 -7.89 3.19
N PRO A 105 1.67 -7.54 3.95
CA PRO A 105 1.75 -7.36 5.42
C PRO A 105 1.46 -5.92 5.90
N TRP A 106 0.82 -5.10 5.07
CA TRP A 106 0.52 -3.71 5.37
C TRP A 106 -0.65 -3.58 6.36
N THR A 107 -0.83 -2.37 6.88
CA THR A 107 -1.95 -1.99 7.75
C THR A 107 -2.61 -0.73 7.23
N PHE A 108 -3.71 -0.29 7.86
CA PHE A 108 -4.36 0.99 7.57
C PHE A 108 -3.43 2.20 7.69
N TRP A 109 -2.31 2.09 8.41
CA TRP A 109 -1.35 3.18 8.61
C TRP A 109 -0.46 3.43 7.38
N GLN A 110 -0.44 2.49 6.43
CA GLN A 110 0.28 2.64 5.17
C GLN A 110 -0.66 2.84 3.97
N PRO A 111 -1.51 3.89 3.92
CA PRO A 111 -2.12 4.25 2.67
C PRO A 111 -1.12 5.07 1.85
N ALA A 112 -0.50 4.45 0.84
CA ALA A 112 -0.33 5.17 -0.41
C ALA A 112 -1.75 5.33 -0.98
N ILE A 113 -2.20 6.55 -1.22
CA ILE A 113 -3.56 6.83 -1.70
C ILE A 113 -3.90 5.97 -2.95
N GLU A 114 -4.96 5.15 -2.89
CA GLU A 114 -5.48 4.27 -3.96
C GLU A 114 -6.34 5.04 -4.98
N ALA A 115 -5.73 5.88 -5.80
CA ALA A 115 -6.41 6.41 -6.97
C ALA A 115 -6.76 5.28 -7.97
N PRO A 116 -7.86 5.41 -8.75
CA PRO A 116 -8.11 4.54 -9.89
C PRO A 116 -6.86 4.45 -10.76
N THR A 117 -6.31 3.24 -10.88
CA THR A 117 -5.01 3.03 -11.53
C THR A 117 -5.22 2.54 -12.96
N GLY A 118 -4.72 3.28 -13.94
CA GLY A 118 -4.55 2.78 -15.30
C GLY A 118 -3.13 2.26 -15.48
N ILE A 119 -2.95 1.04 -15.99
CA ILE A 119 -1.64 0.48 -16.33
C ILE A 119 -1.63 0.12 -17.81
N THR A 120 -0.72 0.74 -18.57
CA THR A 120 -0.51 0.45 -19.99
C THR A 120 0.81 -0.30 -20.15
N PHE A 121 0.73 -1.52 -20.67
CA PHE A 121 1.90 -2.31 -21.08
C PHE A 121 2.24 -2.04 -22.55
N VAL A 122 3.53 -2.05 -22.89
CA VAL A 122 4.02 -1.81 -24.26
C VAL A 122 4.93 -2.93 -24.73
N GLY A 123 4.89 -3.24 -26.01
CA GLY A 123 5.53 -4.42 -26.58
C GLY A 123 7.06 -4.47 -26.46
N TYR A 124 7.73 -3.31 -26.34
CA TYR A 124 9.18 -3.25 -26.13
C TYR A 124 9.63 -3.79 -24.76
N GLU A 125 8.77 -3.74 -23.73
CA GLU A 125 9.15 -4.02 -22.32
C GLU A 125 8.57 -5.34 -21.81
N ASN A 126 8.62 -6.37 -22.64
CA ASN A 126 8.10 -7.70 -22.32
C ASN A 126 9.10 -8.55 -21.52
N PRO A 127 8.68 -9.25 -20.45
CA PRO A 127 9.50 -10.23 -19.74
C PRO A 127 9.95 -11.35 -20.68
N PRO A 128 11.10 -11.99 -20.40
CA PRO A 128 11.54 -13.15 -21.16
C PRO A 128 10.44 -14.21 -21.27
N GLY A 129 10.10 -14.60 -22.50
CA GLY A 129 9.09 -15.62 -22.77
C GLY A 129 7.62 -15.17 -22.70
N VAL A 130 7.35 -13.87 -22.49
CA VAL A 130 5.97 -13.33 -22.41
C VAL A 130 5.73 -12.35 -23.55
N GLY A 131 4.83 -12.65 -24.48
CA GLY A 131 4.47 -11.72 -25.55
C GLY A 131 3.50 -10.62 -25.09
N THR A 132 3.37 -9.54 -25.86
CA THR A 132 2.49 -8.39 -25.55
C THR A 132 1.05 -8.81 -25.29
N GLY A 133 0.48 -9.66 -26.16
CA GLY A 133 -0.88 -10.19 -26.00
C GLY A 133 -1.09 -11.04 -24.74
N GLN A 134 -0.02 -11.41 -24.05
CA GLN A 134 -0.04 -12.14 -22.78
C GLN A 134 0.26 -11.23 -21.58
N ARG A 135 0.68 -9.97 -21.77
CA ARG A 135 1.19 -9.12 -20.68
C ARG A 135 0.19 -8.82 -19.59
N VAL A 136 -1.04 -8.44 -19.95
CA VAL A 136 -2.10 -8.20 -18.96
C VAL A 136 -2.34 -9.47 -18.16
N ARG A 137 -2.50 -10.62 -18.83
CA ARG A 137 -2.70 -11.92 -18.17
C ARG A 137 -1.53 -12.30 -17.27
N HIS A 138 -0.30 -12.08 -17.74
CA HIS A 138 0.90 -12.39 -16.99
C HIS A 138 1.02 -11.51 -15.75
N PHE A 139 0.84 -10.18 -15.89
CA PHE A 139 0.85 -9.26 -14.76
C PHE A 139 -0.23 -9.64 -13.73
N LEU A 140 -1.45 -9.89 -14.19
CA LEU A 140 -2.56 -10.34 -13.34
C LEU A 140 -2.26 -11.67 -12.63
N GLY A 141 -1.36 -12.49 -13.19
CA GLY A 141 -0.86 -13.71 -12.57
C GLY A 141 0.25 -13.51 -11.53
N THR A 142 0.71 -12.28 -11.29
CA THR A 142 1.74 -11.96 -10.27
C THR A 142 1.11 -11.47 -8.97
N ASP A 143 1.87 -11.61 -7.88
CA ASP A 143 1.55 -11.06 -6.57
C ASP A 143 1.42 -9.52 -6.57
N ARG A 144 2.10 -8.84 -7.48
CA ARG A 144 2.08 -7.38 -7.62
C ARG A 144 0.81 -6.81 -8.23
N ALA A 145 0.01 -7.60 -8.95
CA ALA A 145 -1.25 -7.09 -9.51
C ALA A 145 -2.24 -6.66 -8.43
N ALA A 146 -2.24 -7.37 -7.30
CA ALA A 146 -3.11 -7.08 -6.16
C ALA A 146 -2.75 -5.78 -5.43
N TRP A 147 -1.61 -5.14 -5.74
CA TRP A 147 -1.15 -3.93 -5.05
C TRP A 147 -1.78 -2.64 -5.57
N TYR A 148 -2.54 -2.71 -6.67
CA TYR A 148 -3.11 -1.54 -7.35
C TYR A 148 -4.62 -1.69 -7.55
N ASN A 149 -5.36 -0.61 -7.35
CA ASN A 149 -6.77 -0.48 -7.74
C ASN A 149 -6.88 -0.24 -9.25
N HIS A 150 -6.52 -1.25 -10.04
CA HIS A 150 -6.45 -1.13 -11.49
C HIS A 150 -7.86 -1.07 -12.10
N VAL A 151 -8.20 0.07 -12.72
CA VAL A 151 -9.49 0.29 -13.39
C VAL A 151 -9.39 0.22 -14.90
N ASN A 152 -8.16 0.18 -15.41
CA ASN A 152 -7.86 -0.01 -16.82
C ASN A 152 -6.49 -0.70 -16.96
N LEU A 153 -6.46 -1.85 -17.63
CA LEU A 153 -5.24 -2.56 -17.99
C LEU A 153 -5.24 -2.79 -19.49
N THR A 154 -4.22 -2.31 -20.18
CA THR A 154 -4.10 -2.42 -21.63
C THR A 154 -2.70 -2.84 -22.02
N ALA A 155 -2.57 -3.48 -23.18
CA ALA A 155 -1.28 -3.81 -23.76
C ALA A 155 -1.31 -3.42 -25.24
N HIS A 156 -0.29 -2.70 -25.69
CA HIS A 156 -0.15 -2.28 -27.08
C HIS A 156 1.10 -2.89 -27.71
N ASP A 157 0.96 -3.43 -28.92
CA ASP A 157 2.04 -4.10 -29.66
C ASP A 157 3.16 -3.14 -30.09
N ARG A 158 2.93 -1.83 -29.99
CA ARG A 158 3.88 -0.77 -30.31
C ARG A 158 4.07 0.17 -29.12
N GLY A 159 5.11 0.98 -29.22
CA GLY A 159 5.58 1.85 -28.14
C GLY A 159 6.58 1.14 -27.23
N GLY A 160 7.25 1.94 -26.41
CA GLY A 160 8.25 1.53 -25.45
C GLY A 160 8.30 2.51 -24.30
N HIS A 161 9.50 2.75 -23.78
CA HIS A 161 9.71 3.48 -22.54
C HIS A 161 9.08 4.90 -22.54
N PHE A 162 8.91 5.49 -23.73
CA PHE A 162 8.32 6.82 -23.92
C PHE A 162 7.02 6.77 -24.73
N ILE A 163 6.08 5.91 -24.32
CA ILE A 163 4.78 5.70 -24.99
C ILE A 163 4.04 6.99 -25.41
N PRO A 164 4.02 8.12 -24.65
CA PRO A 164 3.29 9.30 -25.08
C PRO A 164 3.83 9.96 -26.35
N TRP A 165 5.07 9.66 -26.77
CA TRP A 165 5.68 10.16 -28.01
C TRP A 165 5.61 9.15 -29.16
N GLU A 166 5.69 7.87 -28.83
CA GLU A 166 5.81 6.77 -29.79
C GLU A 166 4.45 6.19 -30.22
N ALA A 167 3.47 6.25 -29.32
CA ALA A 167 2.09 5.82 -29.52
C ALA A 167 1.13 6.80 -28.81
N PRO A 168 1.14 8.10 -29.20
CA PRO A 168 0.42 9.16 -28.49
C PRO A 168 -1.09 8.92 -28.41
N ASP A 169 -1.68 8.39 -29.49
CA ASP A 169 -3.12 8.16 -29.57
C ASP A 169 -3.57 7.03 -28.63
N GLU A 170 -2.83 5.91 -28.62
CA GLU A 170 -3.07 4.79 -27.70
C GLU A 170 -3.00 5.22 -26.23
N TRP A 171 -1.98 6.02 -25.89
CA TRP A 171 -1.78 6.52 -24.55
C TRP A 171 -2.92 7.44 -24.09
N ILE A 172 -3.31 8.40 -24.94
CA ILE A 172 -4.40 9.33 -24.64
C ILE A 172 -5.73 8.58 -24.47
N ASP A 173 -5.99 7.57 -25.29
CA ASP A 173 -7.21 6.77 -25.18
C ASP A 173 -7.27 5.94 -23.90
N ASP A 174 -6.13 5.40 -23.46
CA ASP A 174 -6.05 4.66 -22.19
C ASP A 174 -6.23 5.59 -20.99
N LEU A 175 -5.64 6.77 -21.01
CA LEU A 175 -5.88 7.80 -19.99
C LEU A 175 -7.36 8.17 -19.93
N ARG A 176 -7.95 8.48 -21.08
CA ARG A 176 -9.38 8.79 -21.15
C ARG A 176 -10.22 7.64 -20.64
N ARG A 177 -9.90 6.39 -20.98
CA ARG A 177 -10.62 5.18 -20.53
C ARG A 177 -10.51 4.98 -19.02
N THR A 178 -9.33 5.25 -18.45
CA THR A 178 -9.07 5.19 -17.01
C THR A 178 -9.97 6.15 -16.24
N PHE A 179 -10.27 7.34 -16.78
CA PHE A 179 -11.11 8.33 -16.11
C PHE A 179 -12.54 8.46 -16.69
N ARG A 180 -12.87 7.70 -17.74
CA ARG A 180 -14.19 7.76 -18.38
C ARG A 180 -15.27 7.32 -17.40
N GLY A 181 -16.27 8.17 -17.20
CA GLY A 181 -17.39 7.90 -16.29
C GLY A 181 -17.03 8.05 -14.81
N ARG A 182 -15.83 8.57 -14.49
CA ARG A 182 -15.38 8.85 -13.12
C ARG A 182 -15.30 10.37 -12.94
N ARG A 183 -16.42 10.98 -12.53
CA ARG A 183 -16.51 12.38 -12.07
C ARG A 183 -16.83 12.40 -10.59
#